data_AF-A0A370GPX7-F1
#
_entry.id   AF-A0A370GPX7-F1
#
_cell.length_a   1.000
_cell.length_b   1.000
_cell.length_c   1.000
_cell.angle_alpha   90.00
_cell.angle_beta   90.00
_cell.angle_gamma   90.00
#
_symmetry.space_group_name_H-M   'P 1'
#
loop_
_entity.id
_entity.type
_entity.pdbx_description
1 polymer ?
#
loop_
_entity_poly.entity_id
_entity_poly.type
_entity_poly.pdbx_seq_one_letter_code
_entity_poly.pdbx_strand_id
1 'polypeptide(L)'
;MSVDLGSYTARVRVQSGYIGAVADPGPDTAVVVVGYRAAFATHPRPGTPIAAFPGIDTAEVAAGGAAPVALIAVEIATQVVTPGISETRWEHDPFGIYGTTGFHWYLAPVDPTPGGFVLTAGSWAASGYEAALTTTLTRQAPTAPAVVRLHDKNPHTGTRRRWP
;
A
#
# COMPACT_ATOMS: atom_id res chain seq x y z
N MET A 1 -24.36 -0.44 -9.40
CA MET A 1 -24.03 -1.88 -9.42
C MET A 1 -23.04 -2.10 -8.29
N SER A 2 -23.36 -2.97 -7.32
CA SER A 2 -22.38 -3.38 -6.30
C SER A 2 -21.33 -4.25 -6.98
N VAL A 3 -20.08 -4.09 -6.56
CA VAL A 3 -18.94 -4.82 -7.11
C VAL A 3 -18.68 -6.04 -6.23
N ASP A 4 -18.32 -7.17 -6.84
CA ASP A 4 -17.79 -8.29 -6.09
C ASP A 4 -16.47 -7.90 -5.40
N LEU A 5 -16.54 -7.61 -4.10
CA LEU A 5 -15.36 -7.30 -3.29
C LEU A 5 -14.33 -8.43 -3.30
N GLY A 6 -14.72 -9.68 -3.54
CA GLY A 6 -13.82 -10.82 -3.64
C GLY A 6 -12.76 -10.63 -4.74
N SER A 7 -13.11 -9.95 -5.82
CA SER A 7 -12.18 -9.59 -6.89
C SER A 7 -11.10 -8.59 -6.46
N TYR A 8 -11.33 -7.84 -5.38
CA TYR A 8 -10.42 -6.84 -4.82
C TYR A 8 -9.78 -7.30 -3.50
N THR A 9 -10.05 -8.53 -3.07
CA THR A 9 -9.50 -9.12 -1.86
C THR A 9 -8.14 -9.77 -2.15
N ALA A 10 -7.10 -9.33 -1.42
CA ALA A 10 -5.76 -9.89 -1.49
C ALA A 10 -5.50 -10.77 -0.27
N ARG A 11 -5.01 -11.99 -0.50
CA ARG A 11 -4.67 -12.94 0.58
C ARG A 11 -3.37 -12.51 1.26
N VAL A 12 -3.37 -12.49 2.58
CA VAL A 12 -2.20 -12.13 3.38
C VAL A 12 -1.38 -13.38 3.69
N ARG A 13 -0.06 -13.25 3.67
CA ARG A 13 0.87 -14.29 4.09
C ARG A 13 2.10 -13.70 4.75
N VAL A 14 2.84 -14.54 5.48
CA VAL A 14 4.14 -14.18 6.03
C VAL A 14 5.16 -14.02 4.89
N GLN A 15 5.88 -12.90 4.89
CA GLN A 15 6.99 -12.68 3.98
C GLN A 15 8.11 -13.68 4.31
N SER A 16 8.75 -14.28 3.30
CA SER A 16 9.70 -15.40 3.51
C SER A 16 10.82 -15.09 4.51
N GLY A 17 11.34 -13.86 4.54
CA GLY A 17 12.39 -13.45 5.50
C GLY A 17 11.92 -13.28 6.96
N TYR A 18 10.61 -13.40 7.21
CA TYR A 18 9.99 -13.24 8.52
C TYR A 18 9.32 -14.53 9.03
N ILE A 19 9.46 -15.66 8.32
CA ILE A 19 8.94 -16.95 8.76
C ILE A 19 9.55 -17.30 10.13
N GLY A 20 8.70 -17.60 11.10
CA GLY A 20 9.09 -17.88 12.49
C GLY A 20 9.36 -16.64 13.36
N ALA A 21 9.45 -15.44 12.78
CA ALA A 21 9.64 -14.18 13.50
C ALA A 21 8.31 -13.42 13.73
N VAL A 22 7.29 -13.69 12.92
CA VAL A 22 5.93 -13.17 13.08
C VAL A 22 4.92 -14.31 13.15
N ALA A 23 3.77 -14.04 13.76
CA ALA A 23 2.68 -15.01 13.83
C ALA A 23 2.15 -15.32 12.42
N ASP A 24 1.75 -16.55 12.19
CA ASP A 24 1.02 -16.92 10.98
C ASP A 24 -0.35 -16.21 11.01
N PRO A 25 -0.72 -15.41 9.98
CA PRO A 25 -2.05 -14.81 9.93
C PRO A 25 -3.15 -15.87 9.83
N GLY A 26 -2.87 -17.07 9.31
CA GLY A 26 -3.86 -18.10 9.05
C GLY A 26 -4.35 -18.10 7.59
N PRO A 27 -5.03 -19.18 7.16
CA PRO A 27 -5.32 -19.41 5.74
C PRO A 27 -6.39 -18.47 5.15
N ASP A 28 -7.25 -17.90 5.99
CA ASP A 28 -8.39 -17.09 5.59
C ASP A 28 -8.16 -15.58 5.74
N THR A 29 -7.01 -15.17 6.28
CA THR A 29 -6.70 -13.74 6.48
C THR A 29 -6.50 -13.04 5.14
N ALA A 30 -7.30 -11.99 4.95
CA ALA A 30 -7.30 -11.22 3.73
C ALA A 30 -7.56 -9.74 4.00
N VAL A 31 -7.12 -8.91 3.06
CA VAL A 31 -7.36 -7.46 3.04
C VAL A 31 -8.08 -7.08 1.77
N VAL A 32 -8.91 -6.05 1.82
CA VAL A 32 -9.57 -5.50 0.62
C VAL A 32 -8.77 -4.32 0.13
N VAL A 33 -8.29 -4.40 -1.11
CA VAL A 33 -7.55 -3.31 -1.75
C VAL A 33 -8.56 -2.37 -2.41
N VAL A 34 -8.85 -1.26 -1.72
CA VAL A 34 -9.96 -0.37 -2.08
C VAL A 34 -9.64 0.61 -3.21
N GLY A 35 -8.36 0.79 -3.52
CA GLY A 35 -7.93 1.80 -4.47
C GLY A 35 -6.43 1.95 -4.59
N TYR A 36 -6.04 3.00 -5.30
CA TYR A 36 -4.67 3.27 -5.70
C TYR A 36 -4.26 4.71 -5.39
N ARG A 37 -2.98 4.91 -5.09
CA ARG A 37 -2.36 6.23 -5.02
C ARG A 37 -0.93 6.19 -5.55
N ALA A 38 -0.64 7.02 -6.54
CA ALA A 38 0.72 7.35 -6.94
C ALA A 38 1.25 8.52 -6.11
N ALA A 39 2.54 8.50 -5.81
CA ALA A 39 3.30 9.60 -5.23
C ALA A 39 4.69 9.65 -5.86
N PHE A 40 5.33 10.81 -5.74
CA PHE A 40 6.66 11.08 -6.30
C PHE A 40 7.61 11.51 -5.20
N ALA A 41 8.80 10.89 -5.18
CA ALA A 41 9.93 11.10 -4.27
C ALA A 41 9.66 10.88 -2.76
N THR A 42 8.42 10.98 -2.32
CA THR A 42 8.04 10.95 -0.91
C THR A 42 6.78 10.10 -0.71
N HIS A 43 6.72 9.44 0.43
CA HIS A 43 5.53 8.69 0.82
C HIS A 43 4.35 9.65 1.07
N PRO A 44 3.14 9.32 0.63
CA PRO A 44 1.94 10.10 0.93
C PRO A 44 1.72 10.18 2.45
N ARG A 45 1.32 11.37 2.92
CA ARG A 45 1.08 11.62 4.34
C ARG A 45 -0.25 11.00 4.80
N PRO A 46 -0.44 10.73 6.09
CA PRO A 46 -1.74 10.35 6.61
C PRO A 46 -2.83 11.37 6.27
N GLY A 47 -4.06 10.90 6.06
CA GLY A 47 -5.18 11.72 5.57
C GLY A 47 -5.17 11.96 4.06
N THR A 48 -4.15 11.49 3.32
CA THR A 48 -4.13 11.59 1.86
C THR A 48 -5.30 10.81 1.25
N PRO A 49 -6.13 11.43 0.39
CA PRO A 49 -7.22 10.75 -0.30
C PRO A 49 -6.73 9.65 -1.24
N ILE A 50 -7.46 8.55 -1.29
CA ILE A 50 -7.21 7.41 -2.18
C ILE A 50 -8.19 7.45 -3.35
N ALA A 51 -7.68 7.21 -4.57
CA ALA A 51 -8.54 6.99 -5.72
C ALA A 51 -9.12 5.57 -5.61
N ALA A 52 -10.38 5.48 -5.16
CA ALA A 52 -11.07 4.19 -5.05
C ALA A 52 -11.20 3.53 -6.42
N PHE A 53 -11.13 2.20 -6.47
CA PHE A 53 -11.42 1.48 -7.70
C PHE A 53 -12.91 1.60 -8.07
N PRO A 54 -13.26 1.52 -9.36
CA PRO A 54 -14.65 1.65 -9.80
C PRO A 54 -15.57 0.66 -9.08
N GLY A 55 -16.65 1.19 -8.50
CA GLY A 55 -17.68 0.40 -7.83
C GLY A 55 -17.38 0.01 -6.38
N ILE A 56 -16.22 0.39 -5.82
CA ILE A 56 -15.95 0.19 -4.39
C ILE A 56 -16.63 1.28 -3.57
N ASP A 57 -17.52 0.85 -2.67
CA ASP A 57 -18.27 1.70 -1.74
C ASP A 57 -17.76 1.54 -0.29
N THR A 58 -17.73 2.63 0.48
CA THR A 58 -17.22 2.61 1.86
C THR A 58 -18.10 1.81 2.82
N ALA A 59 -19.42 1.80 2.62
CA ALA A 59 -20.36 1.02 3.43
C ALA A 59 -20.27 -0.47 3.11
N GLU A 60 -20.09 -0.84 1.84
CA GLU A 60 -19.90 -2.23 1.43
C GLU A 60 -18.61 -2.82 2.01
N VAL A 61 -17.51 -2.06 1.95
CA VAL A 61 -16.23 -2.45 2.55
C VAL A 61 -16.36 -2.58 4.07
N ALA A 62 -17.07 -1.67 4.75
CA ALA A 62 -17.30 -1.75 6.18
C ALA A 62 -18.13 -3.00 6.57
N ALA A 63 -19.10 -3.40 5.75
CA ALA A 63 -19.93 -4.59 5.97
C ALA A 63 -19.17 -5.90 5.67
N GLY A 64 -18.20 -5.88 4.75
CA GLY A 64 -17.44 -7.06 4.32
C GLY A 64 -16.44 -7.61 5.35
N GLY A 65 -16.16 -6.88 6.43
CA GLY A 65 -15.33 -7.33 7.55
C GLY A 65 -13.82 -7.43 7.28
N ALA A 66 -13.41 -7.60 6.03
CA ALA A 66 -12.01 -7.57 5.63
C ALA A 66 -11.44 -6.15 5.73
N ALA A 67 -10.22 -6.04 6.22
CA ALA A 67 -9.63 -4.74 6.52
C ALA A 67 -9.23 -4.00 5.24
N PRO A 68 -9.57 -2.70 5.12
CA PRO A 68 -9.30 -1.94 3.90
C PRO A 68 -7.87 -1.42 3.85
N VAL A 69 -7.25 -1.56 2.68
CA VAL A 69 -5.92 -1.05 2.35
C VAL A 69 -5.91 -0.39 0.97
N ALA A 70 -4.95 0.49 0.73
CA ALA A 70 -4.70 1.07 -0.58
C ALA A 70 -3.36 0.62 -1.15
N LEU A 71 -3.31 0.43 -2.47
CA LEU A 71 -2.09 0.17 -3.21
C LEU A 71 -1.36 1.48 -3.48
N ILE A 72 -0.16 1.62 -2.93
CA ILE A 72 0.66 2.83 -3.05
C ILE A 72 1.85 2.55 -3.95
N ALA A 73 2.03 3.39 -4.96
CA ALA A 73 3.24 3.47 -5.75
C ALA A 73 3.97 4.77 -5.42
N VAL A 74 5.23 4.67 -4.99
CA VAL A 74 6.09 5.84 -4.80
C VAL A 74 7.20 5.77 -5.84
N GLU A 75 7.19 6.70 -6.78
CA GLU A 75 8.32 6.89 -7.68
C GLU A 75 9.51 7.39 -6.88
N ILE A 76 10.64 6.70 -7.02
CA ILE A 76 11.86 6.98 -6.29
C ILE A 76 12.68 7.94 -7.14
N ALA A 77 12.80 9.17 -6.64
CA ALA A 77 13.67 10.16 -7.20
C ALA A 77 14.55 10.77 -6.10
N THR A 78 15.81 10.99 -6.42
CA THR A 78 16.77 11.67 -5.55
C THR A 78 16.82 13.14 -5.92
N GLN A 79 16.68 14.01 -4.92
CA GLN A 79 16.88 15.44 -5.12
C GLN A 79 18.37 15.71 -5.24
N VAL A 80 18.80 16.26 -6.38
CA VAL A 80 20.16 16.71 -6.61
C VAL A 80 20.18 18.23 -6.58
N VAL A 81 20.97 18.75 -5.65
CA VAL A 81 21.22 20.19 -5.48
C VAL A 81 22.63 20.48 -5.96
N THR A 82 22.77 21.33 -6.97
CA THR A 82 24.08 21.76 -7.46
C THR A 82 24.51 23.06 -6.78
N PRO A 83 25.53 23.04 -5.91
CA PRO A 83 26.00 24.25 -5.23
C PRO A 83 26.47 25.29 -6.27
N GLY A 84 26.04 26.54 -6.11
CA GLY A 84 26.45 27.65 -6.97
C GLY A 84 25.56 27.95 -8.17
N ILE A 85 24.56 27.10 -8.48
CA ILE A 85 23.63 27.30 -9.61
C ILE A 85 22.16 27.44 -9.13
N SER A 86 21.89 27.26 -7.82
CA SER A 86 20.54 27.31 -7.23
C SER A 86 19.52 26.44 -7.97
N GLU A 87 19.97 25.40 -8.66
CA GLU A 87 19.11 24.49 -9.41
C GLU A 87 18.87 23.23 -8.58
N THR A 88 17.61 22.84 -8.49
CA THR A 88 17.18 21.57 -7.89
C THR A 88 16.62 20.71 -9.00
N ARG A 89 17.23 19.54 -9.22
CA ARG A 89 16.70 18.54 -10.15
C ARG A 89 16.39 17.24 -9.42
N TRP A 90 15.38 16.52 -9.90
CA TRP A 90 15.04 15.19 -9.43
C TRP A 90 15.59 14.17 -10.42
N GLU A 91 16.45 13.28 -9.95
CA GLU A 91 17.06 12.23 -10.76
C GLU A 91 16.50 10.88 -10.35
N HIS A 92 16.23 10.01 -11.33
CA HIS A 92 15.95 8.61 -11.09
C HIS A 92 17.12 8.00 -10.31
N ASP A 93 16.84 7.20 -9.28
CA ASP A 93 17.81 6.62 -8.33
C ASP A 93 19.18 6.35 -8.99
N PRO A 94 20.18 7.23 -8.79
CA PRO A 94 21.45 7.15 -9.50
C PRO A 94 22.31 5.96 -9.05
N PHE A 95 21.93 5.32 -7.93
CA PHE A 95 22.66 4.19 -7.36
C PHE A 95 21.98 2.84 -7.64
N GLY A 96 20.79 2.84 -8.24
CA GLY A 96 20.03 1.62 -8.56
C GLY A 96 19.73 0.73 -7.35
N ILE A 97 19.77 1.28 -6.14
CA ILE A 97 19.59 0.56 -4.87
C ILE A 97 18.16 -0.01 -4.79
N TYR A 98 17.21 0.59 -5.50
CA TYR A 98 15.79 0.24 -5.41
C TYR A 98 15.22 -0.53 -6.62
N GLY A 99 16.07 -0.99 -7.54
CA GLY A 99 15.68 -1.90 -8.64
C GLY A 99 15.23 -1.23 -9.94
N THR A 100 14.74 -2.03 -10.89
CA THR A 100 14.60 -1.69 -12.33
C THR A 100 13.38 -0.85 -12.71
N THR A 101 12.40 -0.70 -11.83
CA THR A 101 11.15 0.01 -12.18
C THR A 101 11.10 1.45 -11.68
N GLY A 102 11.98 1.83 -10.74
CA GLY A 102 11.95 3.16 -10.12
C GLY A 102 10.77 3.38 -9.17
N PHE A 103 9.95 2.37 -8.88
CA PHE A 103 8.79 2.49 -7.99
C PHE A 103 8.90 1.57 -6.77
N HIS A 104 8.68 2.14 -5.58
CA HIS A 104 8.42 1.38 -4.38
C HIS A 104 6.91 1.15 -4.21
N TRP A 105 6.51 -0.13 -4.20
CA TRP A 105 5.11 -0.55 -4.04
C TRP A 105 4.85 -1.11 -2.66
N TYR A 106 3.74 -0.69 -2.03
CA TYR A 106 3.29 -1.24 -0.75
C TYR A 106 1.78 -1.08 -0.57
N LEU A 107 1.19 -1.87 0.33
CA LEU A 107 -0.18 -1.74 0.78
C LEU A 107 -0.21 -0.96 2.09
N ALA A 108 -1.00 0.10 2.14
CA ALA A 108 -1.13 0.96 3.31
C ALA A 108 -2.53 0.89 3.92
N PRO A 109 -2.68 0.98 5.25
CA PRO A 109 -3.99 1.01 5.89
C PRO A 109 -4.76 2.27 5.48
N VAL A 110 -6.07 2.12 5.25
CA VAL A 110 -6.96 3.25 5.02
C VAL A 110 -8.13 3.26 6.01
N ASP A 111 -8.70 4.45 6.16
CA ASP A 111 -9.92 4.69 6.91
C ASP A 111 -11.03 5.14 5.94
N PRO A 112 -12.24 4.56 6.04
CA PRO A 112 -13.39 5.06 5.32
C PRO A 112 -13.83 6.42 5.88
N THR A 113 -14.27 7.30 4.99
CA THR A 113 -14.80 8.63 5.28
C THR A 113 -16.06 8.87 4.45
N PRO A 114 -16.88 9.88 4.77
CA PRO A 114 -18.03 10.23 3.92
C PRO A 114 -17.65 10.56 2.46
N GLY A 115 -16.42 10.99 2.21
CA GLY A 115 -15.92 11.35 0.88
C GLY A 115 -15.12 10.24 0.17
N GLY A 116 -15.08 9.03 0.72
CA GLY A 116 -14.28 7.92 0.17
C GLY A 116 -13.23 7.43 1.18
N PHE A 117 -12.05 7.07 0.72
CA PHE A 117 -10.99 6.50 1.58
C PHE A 117 -9.82 7.46 1.73
N VAL A 118 -9.24 7.51 2.92
CA VAL A 118 -8.01 8.26 3.22
C VAL A 118 -6.98 7.36 3.88
N LEU A 119 -5.69 7.64 3.70
CA LEU A 119 -4.63 6.93 4.43
C LEU A 119 -4.81 7.09 5.94
N THR A 120 -4.79 5.96 6.67
CA THR A 120 -4.98 5.93 8.12
C THR A 120 -3.90 6.76 8.83
N ALA A 121 -4.29 7.46 9.90
CA ALA A 121 -3.39 8.21 10.76
C ALA A 121 -2.21 7.35 11.28
N GLY A 122 -1.01 7.94 11.37
CA GLY A 122 0.19 7.30 11.92
C GLY A 122 1.29 7.02 10.90
N SER A 123 2.43 6.54 11.40
CA SER A 123 3.57 6.15 10.56
C SER A 123 3.53 4.65 10.33
N TRP A 124 2.99 4.18 9.21
CA TRP A 124 2.86 2.74 8.95
C TRP A 124 4.04 2.20 8.15
N ALA A 125 4.69 1.18 8.70
CA ALA A 125 5.82 0.47 8.12
C ALA A 125 5.48 -1.00 7.84
N ALA A 126 6.28 -1.63 6.98
CA ALA A 126 6.17 -3.05 6.68
C ALA A 126 6.28 -3.91 7.95
N SER A 127 5.41 -4.91 8.04
CA SER A 127 5.22 -5.70 9.28
C SER A 127 5.72 -7.14 9.21
N GLY A 128 6.35 -7.52 8.10
CA GLY A 128 6.73 -8.90 7.80
C GLY A 128 5.61 -9.69 7.10
N TYR A 129 4.50 -9.04 6.76
CA TYR A 129 3.47 -9.61 5.89
C TYR A 129 3.52 -9.02 4.49
N GLU A 130 3.00 -9.80 3.56
CA GLU A 130 2.75 -9.40 2.18
C GLU A 130 1.38 -9.92 1.75
N ALA A 131 0.79 -9.28 0.73
CA ALA A 131 -0.46 -9.74 0.15
C ALA A 131 -0.28 -10.07 -1.33
N ALA A 132 -0.89 -11.17 -1.76
CA ALA A 132 -0.95 -11.57 -3.16
C ALA A 132 -2.13 -10.87 -3.84
N LEU A 133 -1.84 -10.04 -4.84
CA LEU A 133 -2.85 -9.30 -5.60
C LEU A 133 -3.55 -10.24 -6.59
N THR A 134 -4.85 -10.02 -6.78
CA THR A 134 -5.65 -10.73 -7.79
C THR A 134 -5.32 -10.24 -9.20
N THR A 135 -5.77 -10.99 -10.21
CA THR A 135 -5.69 -10.57 -11.62
C THR A 135 -6.52 -9.30 -11.89
N THR A 136 -7.58 -9.06 -11.13
CA THR A 136 -8.36 -7.82 -11.23
C THR A 136 -7.56 -6.63 -10.73
N LEU A 137 -6.90 -6.75 -9.57
CA LEU A 137 -6.05 -5.68 -9.02
C LEU A 137 -4.85 -5.36 -9.90
N THR A 138 -4.17 -6.38 -10.42
CA THR A 138 -3.04 -6.19 -11.34
C THR A 138 -3.48 -5.59 -12.69
N ARG A 139 -4.74 -5.77 -13.13
CA ARG A 139 -5.28 -5.05 -14.29
C ARG A 139 -5.56 -3.58 -14.02
N GLN A 140 -5.99 -3.23 -12.80
CA GLN A 140 -6.20 -1.84 -12.40
C GLN A 140 -4.88 -1.09 -12.16
N ALA A 141 -3.81 -1.81 -11.81
CA ALA A 141 -2.46 -1.28 -11.64
C ALA A 141 -1.42 -2.16 -12.40
N PRO A 142 -1.28 -2.01 -13.73
CA PRO A 142 -0.50 -2.92 -14.58
C PRO A 142 0.98 -3.07 -14.23
N THR A 143 1.56 -2.07 -13.58
CA THR A 143 2.98 -2.06 -13.19
C THR A 143 3.20 -2.51 -11.74
N ALA A 144 2.13 -2.84 -11.01
CA ALA A 144 2.23 -3.34 -9.65
C ALA A 144 2.75 -4.79 -9.65
N PRO A 145 3.67 -5.14 -8.74
CA PRO A 145 4.05 -6.53 -8.51
C PRO A 145 2.83 -7.37 -8.08
N ALA A 146 2.83 -8.65 -8.46
CA ALA A 146 1.76 -9.57 -8.04
C ALA A 146 1.72 -9.82 -6.52
N VAL A 147 2.79 -9.52 -5.81
CA VAL A 147 2.89 -9.63 -4.36
C VAL A 147 3.47 -8.33 -3.81
N VAL A 148 2.79 -7.73 -2.85
CA VAL A 148 3.11 -6.40 -2.33
C VAL A 148 3.20 -6.44 -0.80
N ARG A 149 4.20 -5.77 -0.24
CA ARG A 149 4.39 -5.70 1.21
C ARG A 149 3.22 -4.99 1.89
N LEU A 150 2.80 -5.51 3.03
CA LEU A 150 1.74 -4.94 3.84
C LEU A 150 2.34 -4.07 4.95
N HIS A 151 1.96 -2.79 4.97
CA HIS A 151 2.32 -1.88 6.05
C HIS A 151 1.22 -1.93 7.12
N ASP A 152 1.57 -2.39 8.31
CA ASP A 152 0.63 -2.45 9.44
C ASP A 152 1.23 -2.08 10.79
N LYS A 153 2.54 -1.87 10.81
CA LYS A 153 3.28 -1.65 12.05
C LYS A 153 3.57 -0.17 12.18
N ASN A 154 3.17 0.42 13.30
CA ASN A 154 3.66 1.74 13.67
C ASN A 154 4.95 1.60 14.47
N PRO A 155 6.12 2.02 13.94
CA PRO A 155 7.41 1.82 14.60
C PRO A 155 7.59 2.70 15.83
N HIS A 156 6.87 3.83 15.93
CA HIS A 156 7.00 4.76 17.05
C HIS A 156 6.21 4.32 18.27
N THR A 157 5.06 3.65 18.06
CA THR A 157 4.19 3.18 19.14
C THR A 157 4.31 1.69 19.40
N GLY A 158 4.94 0.94 18.48
CA GLY A 158 4.97 -0.53 18.50
C GLY A 158 3.63 -1.17 18.14
N THR A 159 2.56 -0.36 18.01
CA THR A 159 1.22 -0.81 17.68
C THR A 159 1.20 -1.42 16.29
N ARG A 160 0.62 -2.62 16.19
CA ARG A 160 0.27 -3.22 14.90
C ARG A 160 -1.23 -3.10 14.69
N ARG A 161 -1.64 -2.79 13.46
CA ARG A 161 -3.01 -3.05 13.07
C ARG A 161 -3.15 -4.57 13.03
N ARG A 162 -3.97 -5.14 13.92
CA ARG A 162 -4.35 -6.54 13.78
C ARG A 162 -5.26 -6.63 12.56
N TRP A 163 -4.81 -7.36 11.56
CA TRP A 163 -5.67 -7.80 10.47
C TRP A 163 -6.51 -8.96 11.01
N PRO A 164 -7.84 -8.94 10.82
CA PRO A 164 -8.69 -10.05 11.25
C PRO A 164 -8.34 -11.35 10.51
#